data_AF-A0A7C6V2D6-F1
#
_entry.id   AF-A0A7C6V2D6-F1
#
_cell.length_a   1.000
_cell.length_b   1.000
_cell.length_c   1.000
_cell.angle_alpha   90.00
_cell.angle_beta   90.00
_cell.angle_gamma   90.00
#
_symmetry.space_group_name_H-M   'P 1'
#
loop_
_entity.id
_entity.type
_entity.pdbx_description
1 polymer ?
#
loop_
_entity_poly.entity_id
_entity_poly.type
_entity_poly.pdbx_seq_one_letter_code
_entity_poly.pdbx_strand_id
1 'polypeptide(L)'
;HVAIDTKSELPVAIEITPASVHDSTVAMKLVKKASDNLVKDPYYYLMDSAYDSTDIYEAIMNDYHARAIIPLNLRGAKEPKEGFDFDGTPVCSAGFRMVYWGCDKNFNKFRCPHVLGKEDCPFGSSWCSDSNYGLVVKTNVKDDPRLFCTPHRGTENWEKLYDERTSAERYFSHPFHPCG
;
A
#
# COMPACT_ATOMS: atom_id res chain seq x y z
N HIS A 1 -19.94 -7.14 -2.88
CA HIS A 1 -18.47 -7.12 -2.83
C HIS A 1 -17.94 -8.48 -3.28
N VAL A 2 -16.87 -8.51 -4.06
CA VAL A 2 -16.25 -9.74 -4.58
C VAL A 2 -14.75 -9.70 -4.36
N ALA A 3 -14.16 -10.82 -3.99
CA ALA A 3 -12.71 -11.02 -3.99
C ALA A 3 -12.36 -11.97 -5.13
N ILE A 4 -11.32 -11.63 -5.88
CA ILE A 4 -10.89 -12.34 -7.08
C ILE A 4 -9.41 -12.64 -6.95
N ASP A 5 -9.01 -13.87 -7.34
CA ASP A 5 -7.61 -14.19 -7.52
C ASP A 5 -7.12 -13.56 -8.83
N THR A 6 -6.17 -12.63 -8.75
CA THR A 6 -5.71 -11.85 -9.90
C THR A 6 -5.06 -12.70 -10.98
N LYS A 7 -4.56 -13.89 -10.63
CA LYS A 7 -3.88 -14.80 -11.57
C LYS A 7 -4.85 -15.67 -12.36
N SER A 8 -5.82 -16.27 -11.69
CA SER A 8 -6.83 -17.10 -12.36
C SER A 8 -8.03 -16.30 -12.88
N GLU A 9 -8.18 -15.05 -12.41
CA GLU A 9 -9.35 -14.19 -12.63
C GLU A 9 -10.67 -14.80 -12.13
N LEU A 10 -10.60 -15.78 -11.23
CA LEU A 10 -11.75 -16.45 -10.65
C LEU A 10 -12.18 -15.81 -9.33
N PRO A 11 -13.51 -15.68 -9.07
CA PRO A 11 -14.01 -15.22 -7.80
C PRO A 11 -13.70 -16.25 -6.70
N VAL A 12 -13.03 -15.80 -5.64
CA VAL A 12 -12.70 -16.63 -4.47
C VAL A 12 -13.65 -16.41 -3.32
N ALA A 13 -14.31 -15.25 -3.25
CA ALA A 13 -15.37 -14.99 -2.28
C ALA A 13 -16.34 -13.92 -2.78
N ILE A 14 -17.61 -14.05 -2.40
CA ILE A 14 -18.67 -13.08 -2.67
C ILE A 14 -19.38 -12.77 -1.36
N GLU A 15 -19.62 -11.48 -1.12
CA GLU A 15 -20.44 -10.98 -0.01
C GLU A 15 -21.46 -9.98 -0.55
N ILE A 16 -22.74 -10.28 -0.37
CA ILE A 16 -23.85 -9.41 -0.75
C ILE A 16 -24.30 -8.68 0.52
N THR A 17 -24.14 -7.37 0.54
CA THR A 17 -24.52 -6.53 1.67
C THR A 17 -25.53 -5.47 1.23
N PRO A 18 -26.51 -5.12 2.09
CA PRO A 18 -27.31 -3.91 1.90
C PRO A 18 -26.42 -2.66 1.94
N ALA A 19 -26.86 -1.57 1.31
CA ALA A 19 -26.12 -0.30 1.24
C ALA A 19 -25.85 0.37 2.62
N SER A 20 -26.42 -0.14 3.71
CA SER A 20 -26.32 0.42 5.06
C SER A 20 -25.17 -0.15 5.91
N VAL A 21 -24.40 -1.12 5.40
CA VAL A 21 -23.30 -1.75 6.15
C VAL A 21 -22.00 -1.01 5.89
N HIS A 22 -21.23 -0.74 6.95
CA HIS A 22 -19.93 -0.07 6.83
C HIS A 22 -18.94 -0.90 6.01
N ASP A 23 -18.35 -0.30 4.97
CA ASP A 23 -17.52 -0.99 3.96
C ASP A 23 -16.33 -1.75 4.57
N SER A 24 -15.74 -1.23 5.65
CA SER A 24 -14.60 -1.90 6.30
C SER A 24 -14.95 -3.24 6.95
N THR A 25 -16.16 -3.36 7.52
CA THR A 25 -16.64 -4.62 8.11
C THR A 25 -16.91 -5.65 7.01
N VAL A 26 -17.36 -5.20 5.84
CA VAL A 26 -17.59 -6.06 4.69
C VAL A 26 -16.26 -6.55 4.10
N ALA A 27 -15.26 -5.68 4.01
CA ALA A 27 -13.92 -6.04 3.55
C ALA A 27 -13.31 -7.17 4.38
N MET A 28 -13.31 -7.06 5.71
CA MET A 28 -12.71 -8.10 6.57
C MET A 28 -13.45 -9.43 6.51
N LYS A 29 -14.79 -9.43 6.39
CA LYS A 29 -15.57 -10.65 6.14
C LYS A 29 -15.17 -11.30 4.83
N LEU A 30 -14.97 -10.49 3.79
CA LEU A 30 -14.59 -10.96 2.47
C LEU A 30 -13.15 -11.51 2.45
N VAL A 31 -12.21 -10.84 3.12
CA VAL A 31 -10.83 -11.33 3.32
C VAL A 31 -10.86 -12.69 4.02
N LYS A 32 -11.61 -12.82 5.12
CA LYS A 32 -11.75 -14.08 5.83
C LYS A 32 -12.25 -15.20 4.91
N LYS A 33 -13.35 -14.95 4.19
CA LYS A 33 -13.93 -15.93 3.25
C LYS A 33 -12.95 -16.30 2.13
N ALA A 34 -12.23 -15.34 1.59
CA ALA A 34 -11.22 -15.58 0.56
C ALA A 34 -10.09 -16.45 1.10
N SER A 35 -9.57 -16.13 2.28
CA SER A 35 -8.52 -16.91 2.95
C SER A 35 -8.97 -18.35 3.22
N ASP A 36 -10.21 -18.56 3.67
CA ASP A 36 -10.77 -19.90 3.92
C ASP A 36 -10.89 -20.75 2.62
N ASN A 37 -11.02 -20.10 1.46
CA ASN A 37 -11.21 -20.76 0.16
C ASN A 37 -9.90 -20.95 -0.63
N LEU A 38 -8.83 -20.26 -0.24
CA LEU A 38 -7.55 -20.32 -0.95
C LEU A 38 -6.69 -21.49 -0.44
N VAL A 39 -6.06 -22.20 -1.38
CA VAL A 39 -5.12 -23.28 -1.05
C VAL A 39 -3.81 -22.73 -0.49
N LYS A 40 -3.47 -21.48 -0.84
CA LYS A 40 -2.27 -20.77 -0.37
C LYS A 40 -2.63 -19.34 -0.03
N ASP A 41 -2.12 -18.88 1.11
CA ASP A 41 -2.35 -17.51 1.55
C ASP A 41 -1.71 -16.52 0.56
N PRO A 42 -2.44 -15.47 0.16
CA PRO A 42 -1.91 -14.46 -0.72
C PRO A 42 -0.95 -13.56 0.06
N TYR A 43 0.15 -13.16 -0.58
CA TYR A 43 1.08 -12.22 0.03
C TYR A 43 0.58 -10.78 -0.02
N TYR A 44 -0.28 -10.45 -1.00
CA TYR A 44 -0.85 -9.12 -1.20
C TYR A 44 -2.37 -9.17 -1.29
N TYR A 45 -3.02 -8.23 -0.62
CA TYR A 45 -4.44 -7.93 -0.78
C TYR A 45 -4.58 -6.55 -1.42
N LEU A 46 -5.18 -6.49 -2.60
CA LEU A 46 -5.38 -5.26 -3.37
C LEU A 46 -6.79 -4.74 -3.11
N MET A 47 -6.93 -3.48 -2.69
CA MET A 47 -8.25 -2.91 -2.40
C MET A 47 -8.35 -1.46 -2.88
N ASP A 48 -9.57 -1.01 -3.13
CA ASP A 48 -9.88 0.39 -3.47
C ASP A 48 -9.59 1.33 -2.30
N SER A 49 -9.34 2.62 -2.61
CA SER A 49 -9.09 3.66 -1.60
C SER A 49 -10.24 3.89 -0.62
N ALA A 50 -11.45 3.41 -0.94
CA ALA A 50 -12.58 3.37 -0.01
C ALA A 50 -12.31 2.49 1.23
N TYR A 51 -11.39 1.52 1.12
CA TYR A 51 -10.96 0.64 2.20
C TYR A 51 -9.69 1.12 2.90
N ASP A 52 -9.27 2.37 2.68
CA ASP A 52 -8.14 2.96 3.40
C ASP A 52 -8.48 3.19 4.89
N SER A 53 -8.25 2.16 5.71
CA SER A 53 -8.47 2.17 7.16
C SER A 53 -7.34 1.44 7.87
N THR A 54 -6.78 2.04 8.93
CA THR A 54 -5.72 1.46 9.75
C THR A 54 -6.05 0.04 10.19
N ASP A 55 -7.29 -0.23 10.62
CA ASP A 55 -7.74 -1.55 11.09
C ASP A 55 -7.58 -2.63 10.01
N ILE A 56 -7.81 -2.28 8.74
CA ILE A 56 -7.67 -3.22 7.61
C ILE A 56 -6.19 -3.54 7.39
N TYR A 57 -5.32 -2.54 7.39
CA TYR A 57 -3.88 -2.74 7.25
C TYR A 57 -3.32 -3.59 8.38
N GLU A 58 -3.70 -3.30 9.62
CA GLU A 58 -3.26 -4.04 10.81
C GLU A 58 -3.75 -5.50 10.77
N ALA A 59 -5.02 -5.74 10.48
CA ALA A 59 -5.56 -7.10 10.40
C ALA A 59 -4.88 -7.92 9.29
N ILE A 60 -4.71 -7.36 8.09
CA ILE A 60 -4.02 -8.03 6.98
C ILE A 60 -2.57 -8.39 7.35
N MET A 61 -1.86 -7.48 8.02
CA MET A 61 -0.47 -7.72 8.42
C MET A 61 -0.36 -8.74 9.57
N ASN A 62 -1.20 -8.61 10.60
CA ASN A 62 -1.05 -9.35 11.85
C ASN A 62 -1.73 -10.72 11.78
N ASP A 63 -2.93 -10.81 11.21
CA ASP A 63 -3.75 -12.03 11.23
C ASP A 63 -3.49 -12.90 9.99
N TYR A 64 -3.25 -12.27 8.84
CA TYR A 64 -3.06 -12.97 7.56
C TYR A 64 -1.60 -12.99 7.09
N HIS A 65 -0.68 -12.36 7.84
CA HIS A 65 0.75 -12.27 7.52
C HIS A 65 1.03 -11.79 6.08
N ALA A 66 0.16 -10.93 5.58
CA ALA A 66 0.15 -10.41 4.23
C ALA A 66 0.33 -8.89 4.21
N ARG A 67 0.22 -8.27 3.04
CA ARG A 67 0.35 -6.82 2.86
C ARG A 67 -0.84 -6.26 2.10
N ALA A 68 -1.38 -5.16 2.62
CA ALA A 68 -2.45 -4.44 1.93
C ALA A 68 -1.84 -3.43 0.93
N ILE A 69 -2.31 -3.47 -0.30
CA ILE A 69 -1.99 -2.51 -1.36
C ILE A 69 -3.25 -1.71 -1.62
N ILE A 70 -3.34 -0.58 -0.91
CA ILE A 70 -4.49 0.31 -0.94
C ILE A 70 -3.96 1.74 -1.14
N PRO A 71 -4.48 2.50 -2.11
CA PRO A 71 -4.18 3.92 -2.24
C PRO A 71 -4.67 4.68 -1.01
N LEU A 72 -3.87 5.63 -0.52
CA LEU A 72 -4.30 6.47 0.60
C LEU A 72 -5.46 7.37 0.17
N ASN A 73 -6.51 7.38 0.96
CA ASN A 73 -7.61 8.31 0.85
C ASN A 73 -7.24 9.61 1.58
N LEU A 74 -6.75 10.59 0.82
CA LEU A 74 -6.35 11.89 1.34
C LEU A 74 -7.54 12.86 1.51
N ARG A 75 -8.78 12.40 1.34
CA ARG A 75 -9.96 13.26 1.48
C ARG A 75 -10.04 13.79 2.92
N GLY A 76 -9.91 15.10 3.08
CA GLY A 76 -9.93 15.76 4.38
C GLY A 76 -8.60 15.74 5.13
N ALA A 77 -7.53 15.15 4.57
CA ALA A 77 -6.19 15.26 5.12
C ALA A 77 -5.69 16.71 4.91
N LYS A 78 -5.29 17.36 6.01
CA LYS A 78 -4.78 18.74 5.97
C LYS A 78 -3.26 18.80 5.90
N GLU A 79 -2.58 17.94 6.67
CA GLU A 79 -1.13 17.93 6.80
C GLU A 79 -0.60 16.49 6.88
N PRO A 80 0.59 16.21 6.33
CA PRO A 80 1.22 14.90 6.46
C PRO A 80 1.78 14.69 7.87
N LYS A 81 2.14 13.44 8.19
CA LYS A 81 2.83 13.10 9.44
C LYS A 81 4.16 13.82 9.51
N GLU A 82 4.51 14.38 10.67
CA GLU A 82 5.77 15.11 10.86
C GLU A 82 6.99 14.28 10.39
N GLY A 83 7.84 14.89 9.56
CA GLY A 83 9.01 14.24 8.96
C GLY A 83 8.70 13.37 7.73
N PHE A 84 7.46 13.33 7.27
CA PHE A 84 7.02 12.58 6.09
C PHE A 84 6.16 13.43 5.16
N ASP A 85 6.07 12.99 3.91
CA ASP A 85 5.08 13.45 2.95
C ASP A 85 3.80 12.59 3.04
N PHE A 86 2.75 12.95 2.32
CA PHE A 86 1.43 12.33 2.35
C PHE A 86 1.43 10.83 2.04
N ASP A 87 2.43 10.33 1.32
CA ASP A 87 2.55 8.91 0.96
C ASP A 87 3.49 8.11 1.87
N GLY A 88 3.98 8.72 2.95
CA GLY A 88 4.92 8.10 3.88
C GLY A 88 6.38 8.16 3.45
N THR A 89 6.70 8.91 2.38
CA THR A 89 8.10 9.19 2.01
C THR A 89 8.72 10.15 3.03
N PRO A 90 9.88 9.82 3.64
CA PRO A 90 10.54 10.75 4.55
C PRO A 90 10.94 12.07 3.87
N VAL A 91 10.89 13.15 4.63
CA VAL A 91 11.38 14.48 4.23
C VAL A 91 12.59 14.83 5.10
N CYS A 92 13.69 15.25 4.49
CA CYS A 92 14.89 15.60 5.25
C CYS A 92 14.75 16.97 5.96
N SER A 93 15.67 17.30 6.85
CA SER A 93 15.68 18.58 7.57
C SER A 93 15.85 19.82 6.68
N ALA A 94 16.27 19.64 5.43
CA ALA A 94 16.31 20.70 4.41
C ALA A 94 15.01 20.80 3.59
N GLY A 95 13.98 20.00 3.91
CA GLY A 95 12.67 20.05 3.26
C GLY A 95 12.55 19.22 1.98
N PHE A 96 13.58 18.48 1.57
CA PHE A 96 13.53 17.66 0.36
C PHE A 96 12.96 16.26 0.65
N ARG A 97 12.06 15.79 -0.21
CA ARG A 97 11.58 14.40 -0.22
C ARG A 97 12.76 13.46 -0.47
N MET A 98 12.89 12.43 0.35
CA MET A 98 13.97 11.45 0.22
C MET A 98 13.68 10.45 -0.91
N VAL A 99 14.74 9.90 -1.49
CA VAL A 99 14.64 8.98 -2.63
C VAL A 99 14.54 7.54 -2.12
N TYR A 100 13.50 6.82 -2.53
CA TYR A 100 13.40 5.39 -2.25
C TYR A 100 14.56 4.63 -2.91
N TRP A 101 15.27 3.82 -2.11
CA TRP A 101 16.48 3.10 -2.50
C TRP A 101 16.31 1.58 -2.41
N GLY A 102 15.08 1.11 -2.20
CA GLY A 102 14.76 -0.30 -2.06
C GLY A 102 14.28 -0.67 -0.67
N CYS A 103 13.98 -1.95 -0.49
CA CYS A 103 13.48 -2.50 0.76
C CYS A 103 14.25 -3.76 1.15
N ASP A 104 14.30 -4.05 2.43
CA ASP A 104 14.73 -5.33 2.99
C ASP A 104 13.71 -5.80 4.03
N LYS A 105 13.09 -6.95 3.78
CA LYS A 105 12.00 -7.51 4.59
C LYS A 105 10.88 -6.48 4.82
N ASN A 106 10.80 -5.91 6.02
CA ASN A 106 9.78 -4.93 6.42
C ASN A 106 10.31 -3.49 6.47
N PHE A 107 11.57 -3.27 6.08
CA PHE A 107 12.17 -1.95 6.08
C PHE A 107 12.26 -1.39 4.68
N ASN A 108 11.73 -0.19 4.47
CA ASN A 108 12.03 0.62 3.31
C ASN A 108 13.26 1.48 3.61
N LYS A 109 14.17 1.62 2.65
CA LYS A 109 15.36 2.47 2.76
C LYS A 109 15.21 3.68 1.85
N PHE A 110 15.45 4.86 2.41
CA PHE A 110 15.45 6.13 1.69
C PHE A 110 16.82 6.80 1.81
N ARG A 111 17.22 7.49 0.76
CA ARG A 111 18.52 8.17 0.68
C ARG A 111 18.35 9.64 0.34
N CYS A 112 19.35 10.42 0.78
CA CYS A 112 19.47 11.84 0.46
C CYS A 112 19.39 12.07 -1.06
N PRO A 113 18.47 12.93 -1.55
CA PRO A 113 18.33 13.20 -2.97
C PRO A 113 19.55 13.93 -3.55
N HIS A 114 20.20 14.80 -2.77
CA HIS A 114 21.40 15.51 -3.20
C HIS A 114 22.58 14.59 -3.49
N VAL A 115 22.87 13.64 -2.59
CA VAL A 115 23.95 12.65 -2.81
C VAL A 115 23.67 11.75 -4.02
N LEU A 116 22.40 11.56 -4.38
CA LEU A 116 21.99 10.81 -5.56
C LEU A 116 21.90 11.66 -6.83
N GLY A 117 22.25 12.96 -6.77
CA GLY A 117 22.17 13.88 -7.91
C GLY A 117 20.74 14.12 -8.40
N LYS A 118 19.74 13.98 -7.53
CA LYS A 118 18.32 14.21 -7.84
C LYS A 118 17.85 15.62 -7.49
N GLU A 119 18.49 16.24 -6.51
CA GLU A 119 18.17 17.59 -6.05
C GLU A 119 19.45 18.36 -5.74
N ASP A 120 19.43 19.69 -5.86
CA ASP A 120 20.55 20.53 -5.46
C ASP A 120 20.27 21.19 -4.11
N CYS A 121 20.67 20.51 -3.03
CA CYS A 121 20.49 21.02 -1.67
C CYS A 121 21.45 22.20 -1.43
N PRO A 122 20.97 23.39 -1.01
CA PRO A 122 21.82 24.58 -0.84
C PRO A 122 23.02 24.41 0.09
N PHE A 123 22.90 23.50 1.07
CA PHE A 123 23.94 23.19 2.04
C PHE A 123 24.64 21.84 1.78
N GLY A 124 24.41 21.26 0.61
CA GLY A 124 24.84 19.90 0.28
C GLY A 124 24.27 18.85 1.24
N SER A 125 24.96 17.73 1.40
CA SER A 125 24.54 16.65 2.30
C SER A 125 24.93 16.88 3.76
N SER A 126 25.92 17.75 4.03
CA SER A 126 26.48 17.98 5.37
C SER A 126 25.47 18.55 6.37
N TRP A 127 24.45 19.27 5.89
CA TRP A 127 23.33 19.70 6.74
C TRP A 127 22.57 18.54 7.38
N CYS A 128 22.45 17.42 6.68
CA CYS A 128 21.67 16.27 7.12
C CYS A 128 22.56 15.13 7.65
N SER A 129 23.82 15.05 7.23
CA SER A 129 24.75 13.98 7.60
C SER A 129 26.19 14.31 7.22
N ASP A 130 27.14 14.02 8.11
CA ASP A 130 28.59 14.14 7.84
C ASP A 130 29.13 13.05 6.90
N SER A 131 28.33 12.03 6.56
CA SER A 131 28.74 10.96 5.67
C SER A 131 28.68 11.39 4.19
N ASN A 132 29.66 10.98 3.39
CA ASN A 132 29.60 11.08 1.93
C ASN A 132 28.46 10.24 1.31
N TYR A 133 27.93 9.27 2.05
CA TYR A 133 26.76 8.49 1.67
C TYR A 133 25.45 9.26 1.88
N GLY A 134 25.50 10.39 2.57
CA GLY A 134 24.37 11.24 2.93
C GLY A 134 23.43 10.61 3.95
N LEU A 135 22.38 11.36 4.30
CA LEU A 135 21.33 10.89 5.18
C LEU A 135 20.66 9.61 4.62
N VAL A 136 20.49 8.63 5.49
CA VAL A 136 19.73 7.41 5.24
C VAL A 136 18.63 7.32 6.28
N VAL A 137 17.38 7.21 5.82
CA VAL A 137 16.23 6.98 6.70
C VAL A 137 15.65 5.61 6.35
N LYS A 138 15.26 4.85 7.38
CA LYS A 138 14.54 3.60 7.21
C LYS A 138 13.16 3.73 7.84
N THR A 139 12.13 3.28 7.14
CA THR A 139 10.79 3.13 7.72
C THR A 139 10.48 1.66 7.85
N ASN A 140 9.84 1.26 8.95
CA ASN A 140 9.40 -0.11 9.17
C ASN A 140 7.90 -0.19 8.94
N VAL A 141 7.47 -1.10 8.06
CA VAL A 141 6.05 -1.34 7.76
C VAL A 141 5.26 -1.64 9.05
N LYS A 142 5.88 -2.25 10.06
CA LYS A 142 5.20 -2.56 11.32
C LYS A 142 4.87 -1.35 12.19
N ASP A 143 5.57 -0.23 12.02
CA ASP A 143 5.36 0.96 12.86
C ASP A 143 4.08 1.71 12.46
N ASP A 144 3.72 1.64 11.17
CA ASP A 144 2.53 2.25 10.61
C ASP A 144 2.20 1.55 9.27
N PRO A 145 1.48 0.41 9.28
CA PRO A 145 1.28 -0.41 8.09
C PRO A 145 0.41 0.26 7.03
N ARG A 146 -0.35 1.29 7.42
CA ARG A 146 -1.11 2.15 6.51
C ARG A 146 -0.19 3.10 5.75
N LEU A 147 0.65 3.84 6.48
CA LEU A 147 1.53 4.85 5.89
C LEU A 147 2.71 4.21 5.17
N PHE A 148 3.34 3.21 5.79
CA PHE A 148 4.54 2.54 5.28
C PHE A 148 4.17 1.19 4.66
N CYS A 149 4.26 1.10 3.34
CA CYS A 149 4.03 -0.16 2.61
C CYS A 149 5.28 -0.61 1.85
N THR A 150 5.36 -1.90 1.57
CA THR A 150 6.42 -2.49 0.73
C THR A 150 5.78 -3.43 -0.29
N PRO A 151 5.83 -3.15 -1.61
CA PRO A 151 6.59 -2.07 -2.25
C PRO A 151 6.16 -0.67 -1.81
N HIS A 152 7.08 0.30 -1.83
CA HIS A 152 6.77 1.68 -1.43
C HIS A 152 5.77 2.31 -2.40
N ARG A 153 4.80 3.07 -1.89
CA ARG A 153 3.76 3.71 -2.70
C ARG A 153 4.39 4.70 -3.69
N GLY A 154 3.89 4.74 -4.92
CA GLY A 154 4.47 5.55 -6.00
C GLY A 154 5.73 4.97 -6.64
N THR A 155 6.10 3.72 -6.30
CA THR A 155 7.09 2.97 -7.09
C THR A 155 6.40 2.18 -8.20
N GLU A 156 7.10 1.95 -9.30
CA GLU A 156 6.59 1.17 -10.45
C GLU A 156 6.10 -0.23 -10.03
N ASN A 157 6.77 -0.87 -9.05
CA ASN A 157 6.33 -2.16 -8.53
C ASN A 157 5.02 -2.08 -7.74
N TRP A 158 4.79 -0.98 -7.03
CA TRP A 158 3.53 -0.76 -6.33
C TRP A 158 2.39 -0.54 -7.33
N GLU A 159 2.64 0.27 -8.38
CA GLU A 159 1.66 0.55 -9.44
C GLU A 159 1.29 -0.72 -10.21
N LYS A 160 2.29 -1.47 -10.69
CA LYS A 160 2.08 -2.76 -11.36
C LYS A 160 1.24 -3.73 -10.54
N LEU A 161 1.52 -3.81 -9.23
CA LEU A 161 0.80 -4.68 -8.32
C LEU A 161 -0.64 -4.20 -8.12
N TYR A 162 -0.85 -2.89 -7.99
CA TYR A 162 -2.19 -2.32 -7.83
C TYR A 162 -3.04 -2.48 -9.10
N ASP A 163 -2.44 -2.39 -10.29
CA ASP A 163 -3.12 -2.54 -11.59
C ASP A 163 -3.68 -3.96 -11.83
N GLU A 164 -3.21 -4.97 -11.08
CA GLU A 164 -3.78 -6.33 -11.13
C GLU A 164 -5.26 -6.36 -10.70
N ARG A 165 -5.75 -5.34 -9.99
CA ARG A 165 -7.18 -5.17 -9.63
C ARG A 165 -8.10 -5.11 -10.86
N THR A 166 -7.58 -4.77 -12.05
CA THR A 166 -8.36 -4.80 -13.31
C THR A 166 -8.98 -6.18 -13.60
N SER A 167 -8.46 -7.26 -13.02
CA SER A 167 -9.11 -8.58 -13.03
C SER A 167 -10.53 -8.55 -12.46
N ALA A 168 -10.77 -7.76 -11.40
CA ALA A 168 -12.10 -7.59 -10.83
C ALA A 168 -13.05 -6.85 -11.75
N GLU A 169 -12.56 -5.83 -12.44
CA GLU A 169 -13.33 -5.08 -13.43
C GLU A 169 -13.70 -5.99 -14.62
N ARG A 170 -12.76 -6.84 -15.07
CA ARG A 170 -13.02 -7.86 -16.11
C ARG A 170 -14.11 -8.84 -15.70
N TYR A 171 -14.13 -9.29 -14.45
CA TYR A 171 -15.18 -10.18 -13.95
C TYR A 171 -16.56 -9.52 -14.03
N PHE A 172 -16.68 -8.26 -13.62
CA PHE A 172 -17.95 -7.54 -13.70
C PHE A 172 -18.35 -7.15 -15.13
N SER A 173 -17.39 -6.99 -16.03
CA SER A 173 -17.66 -6.68 -17.44
C SER A 173 -18.10 -7.89 -18.26
N HIS A 174 -17.88 -9.12 -17.77
CA HIS A 174 -18.44 -10.32 -18.37
C HIS A 174 -19.86 -10.52 -17.82
N PRO A 175 -20.92 -10.29 -18.62
CA PRO A 175 -22.25 -10.62 -18.18
C PRO A 175 -22.31 -12.14 -18.10
N PHE A 176 -22.20 -12.70 -16.90
CA PHE A 176 -22.81 -13.98 -16.61
C PHE A 176 -24.28 -13.83 -16.99
N HIS A 177 -24.66 -14.29 -18.19
CA HIS A 177 -26.03 -14.69 -18.45
C HIS A 177 -26.31 -15.77 -17.40
N PRO A 178 -27.23 -15.54 -16.45
CA PRO A 178 -27.81 -16.65 -15.75
C PRO A 178 -28.68 -17.35 -16.80
N CYS A 179 -28.13 -18.39 -17.44
CA CYS A 179 -28.99 -19.36 -18.09
C CYS A 179 -29.74 -20.09 -16.97
N GLY A 180 -30.90 -19.55 -16.62
CA GLY A 180 -32.01 -20.34 -16.08
C GLY A 180 -32.63 -21.20 -17.17
#